data_AF-A0AAW9DJD4-F1
#
_entry.id   AF-A0AAW9DJD4-F1
#
_cell.length_a   1.000
_cell.length_b   1.000
_cell.length_c   1.000
_cell.angle_alpha   90.00
_cell.angle_beta   90.00
_cell.angle_gamma   90.00
#
_symmetry.space_group_name_H-M   'P 1'
#
loop_
_entity.id
_entity.type
_entity.pdbx_description
1 polymer ?
#
loop_
_entity_poly.entity_id
_entity_poly.type
_entity_poly.pdbx_seq_one_letter_code
_entity_poly.pdbx_strand_id
1 'polypeptide(L)'
;MKFLDLFAGIGGFRLGMERAGHECVGFCEIDQFARKSYKAIHNTEGELEFHDITRVTDESVRGIGRVDVVCGGFPCQAFSIAGKRAGFE
;
A
#
# COMPACT_ATOMS: atom_id res chain seq x y z
N MET A 1 15.46 -5.62 -2.38
CA MET A 1 14.59 -5.01 -3.41
C MET A 1 13.86 -3.85 -2.79
N LYS A 2 13.57 -2.82 -3.58
CA LYS A 2 12.72 -1.68 -3.19
C LYS A 2 11.28 -1.97 -3.56
N PHE A 3 10.36 -1.82 -2.61
CA PHE A 3 8.95 -2.10 -2.85
C PHE A 3 8.03 -0.95 -2.44
N LEU A 4 6.91 -0.84 -3.15
CA LEU A 4 5.81 0.09 -2.88
C LEU A 4 4.60 -0.70 -2.36
N ASP A 5 4.02 -0.30 -1.23
CA ASP A 5 2.87 -0.99 -0.60
C ASP A 5 1.55 -0.25 -0.87
N LEU A 6 0.71 -0.75 -1.77
CA LEU A 6 -0.56 -0.13 -2.15
C LEU A 6 -1.74 -0.82 -1.48
N PHE A 7 -2.77 -0.04 -1.13
CA PHE A 7 -3.89 -0.56 -0.31
C PHE A 7 -3.34 -1.21 0.97
N ALA A 8 -2.39 -0.51 1.60
CA ALA A 8 -1.45 -1.10 2.55
C ALA A 8 -2.11 -1.61 3.83
N GLY A 9 -3.33 -1.15 4.14
CA GLY A 9 -4.03 -1.45 5.38
C GLY A 9 -3.14 -1.15 6.57
N ILE A 10 -2.93 -2.16 7.42
CA ILE A 10 -2.05 -2.06 8.60
C ILE A 10 -0.61 -2.56 8.36
N GLY A 11 -0.24 -2.87 7.11
CA GLY A 11 1.14 -3.23 6.75
C GLY A 11 1.46 -4.73 6.73
N GLY A 12 0.46 -5.57 6.40
CA GLY A 12 0.66 -7.01 6.32
C GLY A 12 1.70 -7.43 5.27
N PHE A 13 1.63 -6.87 4.05
CA PHE A 13 2.64 -7.11 3.01
C PHE A 13 3.99 -6.54 3.41
N ARG A 14 4.02 -5.30 3.89
CA ARG A 14 5.23 -4.67 4.41
C ARG A 14 5.96 -5.55 5.42
N LEU A 15 5.28 -6.06 6.44
CA LEU A 15 5.89 -6.91 7.46
C LEU A 15 6.58 -8.14 6.85
N GLY A 16 5.94 -8.78 5.85
CA GLY A 16 6.52 -9.91 5.13
C GLY A 16 7.75 -9.52 4.30
N MET A 17 7.65 -8.41 3.56
CA MET A 17 8.74 -7.90 2.71
C MET A 17 9.95 -7.44 3.53
N GLU A 18 9.74 -6.73 4.63
CA GLU A 18 10.81 -6.32 5.55
C GLU A 18 11.50 -7.52 6.18
N ARG A 19 10.74 -8.55 6.60
CA ARG A 19 11.29 -9.83 7.11
C ARG A 19 12.12 -10.58 6.06
N ALA A 20 11.83 -10.38 4.77
CA ALA A 20 12.61 -10.93 3.67
C ALA A 20 13.83 -10.05 3.29
N GLY A 21 14.10 -8.97 4.03
CA GLY A 21 15.23 -8.06 3.78
C GLY A 21 14.98 -7.10 2.61
N HIS A 22 13.74 -6.69 2.38
CA HIS A 22 13.36 -5.69 1.38
C HIS A 22 13.03 -4.34 2.02
N GLU A 23 13.17 -3.27 1.25
CA GLU A 23 13.04 -1.88 1.69
C GLU A 23 11.73 -1.29 1.18
N CYS A 24 10.89 -0.78 2.08
CA CYS A 24 9.68 -0.04 1.73
C CYS A 24 10.05 1.38 1.30
N VAL A 25 9.69 1.79 0.09
CA VAL A 25 9.96 3.16 -0.40
C VAL A 25 8.75 4.10 -0.28
N GLY A 26 7.58 3.54 0.04
CA GLY A 26 6.36 4.29 0.23
C GLY A 26 5.15 3.39 0.38
N PHE A 27 4.02 3.99 0.77
CA PHE A 27 2.76 3.27 0.92
C PHE A 27 1.55 4.13 0.53
N CYS A 28 0.45 3.48 0.16
CA CYS A 28 -0.83 4.13 -0.14
C CYS A 28 -1.95 3.48 0.66
N GLU A 29 -2.63 4.23 1.53
CA GLU A 29 -3.78 3.71 2.29
C GLU A 29 -4.80 4.82 2.58
N ILE A 30 -6.08 4.59 2.24
CA ILE A 30 -7.14 5.61 2.30
C ILE A 30 -7.75 5.72 3.70
N ASP A 31 -7.78 4.63 4.46
CA ASP A 31 -8.34 4.63 5.82
C ASP A 31 -7.38 5.27 6.82
N GLN A 32 -7.86 6.32 7.51
CA GLN A 32 -7.04 7.08 8.45
C GLN A 32 -6.60 6.28 9.68
N PHE A 33 -7.39 5.30 10.11
CA PHE A 33 -7.09 4.50 11.29
C PHE A 33 -6.08 3.41 10.95
N ALA A 34 -6.23 2.77 9.78
CA ALA A 34 -5.24 1.87 9.21
C ALA A 34 -3.88 2.56 9.07
N ARG A 35 -3.83 3.78 8.52
CA ARG A 35 -2.58 4.58 8.46
C ARG A 35 -1.98 4.86 9.83
N LYS A 36 -2.79 5.22 10.83
CA LYS A 36 -2.31 5.44 12.20
C LYS A 36 -1.68 4.17 12.78
N SER A 37 -2.31 3.02 12.60
CA SER A 37 -1.76 1.73 13.01
C SER A 37 -0.49 1.39 12.25
N TYR A 38 -0.48 1.55 10.93
CA TYR A 38 0.67 1.30 10.07
C TYR A 38 1.91 2.07 10.53
N LYS A 39 1.77 3.39 10.75
CA LYS A 39 2.86 4.27 11.19
C LYS A 39 3.28 4.06 12.65
N ALA A 40 2.42 3.42 13.46
CA ALA A 40 2.78 3.02 14.83
C ALA A 40 3.55 1.68 14.87
N ILE A 41 3.33 0.81 13.88
CA ILE A 41 3.94 -0.52 13.79
C ILE A 41 5.26 -0.49 13.01
N HIS A 42 5.34 0.35 11.98
CA HIS A 42 6.47 0.42 11.06
C HIS A 42 7.19 1.76 11.13
N ASN A 43 8.52 1.76 10.91
CA ASN A 43 9.26 3.01 10.76
C ASN A 43 9.06 3.59 9.35
N THR A 44 8.25 4.64 9.24
CA THR A 44 7.92 5.27 7.95
C THR A 44 8.70 6.57 7.70
N GLU A 45 9.77 6.83 8.43
CA GLU A 45 10.55 8.06 8.26
C GLU A 45 11.21 8.10 6.88
N GLY A 46 11.02 9.22 6.17
CA GLY A 46 11.59 9.42 4.83
C GLY A 46 10.85 8.69 3.69
N GLU A 47 9.76 7.97 3.99
CA GLU A 47 8.95 7.29 2.98
C GLU A 47 7.90 8.22 2.36
N LEU A 48 7.50 7.91 1.13
CA LEU A 48 6.37 8.57 0.48
C LEU A 48 5.04 8.01 1.01
N GLU A 49 4.17 8.89 1.50
CA GLU A 49 2.84 8.57 2.01
C GLU A 49 1.77 9.09 1.06
N PHE A 50 1.06 8.16 0.42
CA PHE A 50 -0.15 8.43 -0.35
C PHE A 50 -1.38 7.97 0.43
N HIS A 51 -2.54 8.59 0.19
CA HIS A 51 -3.78 8.21 0.87
C HIS A 51 -4.76 7.57 -0.10
N ASP A 52 -5.20 8.33 -1.09
CA ASP A 52 -6.17 7.87 -2.08
C ASP A 52 -5.45 7.50 -3.38
N ILE A 53 -5.45 6.22 -3.74
CA ILE A 53 -4.77 5.71 -4.93
C ILE A 53 -5.29 6.37 -6.22
N THR A 54 -6.55 6.82 -6.24
CA THR A 54 -7.15 7.47 -7.42
C THR A 54 -6.60 8.88 -7.67
N ARG A 55 -5.87 9.44 -6.69
CA ARG A 55 -5.23 10.76 -6.76
C ARG A 55 -3.73 10.67 -7.00
N VAL A 56 -3.15 9.48 -7.01
CA VAL A 56 -1.72 9.28 -7.30
C VAL A 56 -1.49 9.53 -8.78
N THR A 57 -0.59 10.46 -9.10
CA THR A 57 -0.30 10.89 -10.48
C THR A 57 1.01 10.28 -10.99
N ASP A 58 1.17 10.22 -12.32
CA ASP A 58 2.42 9.80 -12.96
C ASP A 58 3.64 10.59 -12.45
N GLU A 59 3.47 11.89 -12.22
CA GLU A 59 4.53 12.76 -11.68
C GLU A 59 4.92 12.33 -10.26
N SER A 60 3.92 12.03 -9.42
CA SER A 60 4.12 11.55 -8.05
C SER A 60 4.86 10.21 -8.04
N VAL A 61 4.51 9.30 -8.96
CA VAL A 61 5.15 7.99 -9.11
C VAL A 61 6.58 8.12 -9.62
N ARG A 62 6.84 8.98 -10.61
CA ARG A 62 8.19 9.23 -11.13
C ARG A 62 9.15 9.76 -10.06
N GLY A 63 8.64 10.51 -9.08
CA GLY A 63 9.40 11.00 -7.93
C GLY A 63 9.92 9.91 -6.99
N ILE A 64 9.30 8.71 -6.99
CA ILE A 64 9.71 7.56 -6.15
C ILE A 64 11.06 6.98 -6.61
N GLY A 65 11.39 7.13 -7.89
CA GLY A 65 12.53 6.47 -8.52
C GLY A 65 12.24 5.00 -8.85
N ARG A 66 13.26 4.14 -8.74
CA ARG A 66 13.15 2.73 -9.14
C ARG A 66 12.48 1.88 -8.06
N VAL A 67 11.37 1.24 -8.43
CA VAL A 67 10.65 0.24 -7.63
C VAL A 67 10.84 -1.13 -8.29
N ASP A 68 11.26 -2.13 -7.52
CA ASP A 68 11.43 -3.51 -8.00
C ASP A 68 10.12 -4.31 -7.88
N VAL A 69 9.31 -4.03 -6.85
CA VAL A 69 8.07 -4.76 -6.53
C VAL A 69 6.96 -3.80 -6.13
N VAL A 70 5.74 -4.02 -6.64
CA VAL A 70 4.53 -3.38 -6.14
C VAL A 70 3.70 -4.43 -5.42
N CYS A 71 3.44 -4.19 -4.14
CA CYS A 71 2.54 -5.01 -3.32
C CYS A 71 1.17 -4.35 -3.28
N GLY A 72 0.10 -5.15 -3.22
CA GLY A 72 -1.20 -4.61 -2.88
C GLY A 72 -2.33 -5.62 -2.84
N GLY A 73 -3.24 -5.39 -1.90
CA GLY A 73 -4.44 -6.20 -1.69
C GLY A 73 -5.66 -5.29 -1.71
N PHE A 74 -6.20 -5.03 -2.89
CA PHE A 74 -7.35 -4.15 -3.04
C PHE A 74 -8.61 -4.73 -2.38
N PRO A 75 -9.59 -3.88 -2.00
CA PRO A 75 -10.82 -4.33 -1.33
C PRO A 75 -11.56 -5.43 -2.10
N CYS A 76 -11.71 -6.60 -1.48
CA CYS A 76 -12.25 -7.78 -2.16
C CYS A 76 -13.78 -7.84 -2.19
N GLN A 77 -14.51 -6.91 -1.55
CA GLN A 77 -15.96 -6.97 -1.32
C GLN A 77 -16.75 -7.10 -2.63
N ALA A 78 -16.27 -6.50 -3.71
CA ALA A 78 -16.91 -6.58 -5.02
C ALA A 78 -16.73 -7.96 -5.69
N PHE A 79 -15.74 -8.76 -5.27
CA PHE A 79 -15.38 -10.04 -5.90
C PHE A 79 -15.60 -11.26 -4.99
N SER A 80 -15.57 -11.06 -3.67
CA SER A 80 -15.68 -12.12 -2.66
C SER A 80 -17.03 -12.82 -2.70
N ILE A 81 -17.02 -14.15 -2.49
CA ILE A 81 -18.24 -14.95 -2.32
C ILE A 81 -19.09 -14.44 -1.14
N ALA A 82 -18.45 -13.94 -0.09
CA ALA A 82 -19.12 -13.34 1.06
C ALA A 82 -19.57 -11.88 0.81
N GLY A 83 -19.20 -11.30 -0.33
CA GLY A 83 -19.58 -9.94 -0.73
C GLY A 83 -20.80 -9.91 -1.66
N LYS A 84 -21.09 -8.73 -2.22
CA LYS A 84 -22.22 -8.54 -3.16
C LYS A 84 -21.92 -9.03 -4.58
N ARG A 85 -20.66 -9.42 -4.87
CA ARG A 85 -20.20 -9.92 -6.17
C ARG A 85 -20.54 -8.99 -7.36
N ALA A 86 -20.58 -7.68 -7.12
CA ALA A 86 -20.86 -6.67 -8.15
C ALA A 86 -19.70 -6.50 -9.17
N GLY A 87 -18.53 -7.11 -8.91
CA GLY A 87 -17.41 -7.06 -9.83
C GLY A 87 -16.89 -5.63 -10.06
N PHE A 88 -16.94 -5.18 -11.30
CA PHE A 88 -16.47 -3.85 -11.72
C PHE A 88 -17.63 -2.88 -12.02
N GLU A 89 -18.88 -3.25 -11.70
CA GLU A 89 -20.07 -2.43 -11.91
C GLU A 89 -20.36 -1.47 -10.75
#